data_AF-A0A7S2YYU8-F1
#
_entry.id   AF-A0A7S2YYU8-F1
#
_cell.length_a   1.000
_cell.length_b   1.000
_cell.length_c   1.000
_cell.angle_alpha   90.00
_cell.angle_beta   90.00
_cell.angle_gamma   90.00
#
_symmetry.space_group_name_H-M   'P 1'
#
loop_
_entity.id
_entity.type
_entity.pdbx_description
1 polymer ?
#
loop_
_entity_poly.entity_id
_entity_poly.type
_entity_poly.pdbx_seq_one_letter_code
_entity_poly.pdbx_strand_id
1 'polypeptide(L)'
;MTVFGASAMAERVLDGADEADAGGASPVRLPALMRMASFYFEKMLHYAQEEAQPNQAVAKSLHLLYLFMARVESSGPLDELSEGTDGILNYLTTIMAHFPDRPLRMKARFCMLAVFRALDEPRRCEAMMARVEACQYPSIRASLLSAMKEEMAQALRRGGSHGGKSESTTDKESPFLAGPAIRCMLSALALPAADLLEESDAVLASLNILRYLLLVGARGQGPGLIRPGHLRELRSRTVPSIEAFLRDFQSQREEQDKAGGGMGEGDEEWSKHLLMNTLQMEHVLSLVKESLSQ
;
A
#
# COMPACT_ATOMS: atom_id res chain seq x y z
N MET A 1 -17.42 -10.30 -27.08
CA MET A 1 -16.47 -9.19 -27.22
C MET A 1 -15.12 -9.74 -26.78
N THR A 2 -14.06 -9.64 -27.57
CA THR A 2 -12.71 -10.16 -27.20
C THR A 2 -11.93 -9.10 -26.41
N VAL A 3 -10.85 -9.48 -25.71
CA VAL A 3 -9.98 -8.53 -24.98
C VAL A 3 -9.50 -7.42 -25.92
N PHE A 4 -9.09 -7.78 -27.13
CA PHE A 4 -8.67 -6.83 -28.16
C PHE A 4 -9.77 -5.87 -28.60
N GLY A 5 -11.01 -6.35 -28.71
CA GLY A 5 -12.15 -5.50 -29.03
C GLY A 5 -12.48 -4.51 -27.91
N ALA A 6 -12.37 -4.94 -26.65
CA ALA A 6 -12.56 -4.08 -25.49
C ALA A 6 -11.44 -3.01 -25.37
N SER A 7 -10.18 -3.39 -25.60
CA SER A 7 -9.06 -2.45 -25.62
C SER A 7 -9.20 -1.39 -26.71
N ALA A 8 -9.54 -1.78 -27.94
CA ALA A 8 -9.73 -0.84 -29.04
C ALA A 8 -10.90 0.13 -28.81
N MET A 9 -11.98 -0.32 -28.13
CA MET A 9 -13.08 0.56 -27.74
C MET A 9 -12.65 1.56 -26.67
N ALA A 10 -11.87 1.13 -25.68
CA ALA A 10 -11.41 2.01 -24.62
C ALA A 10 -10.39 3.04 -25.09
N GLU A 11 -9.48 2.67 -26.01
CA GLU A 11 -8.57 3.61 -26.66
C GLU A 11 -9.34 4.68 -27.43
N ARG A 12 -10.36 4.29 -28.21
CA ARG A 12 -11.24 5.26 -28.90
C ARG A 12 -11.99 6.20 -27.96
N VAL A 13 -12.35 5.73 -26.76
CA VAL A 13 -12.98 6.58 -25.75
C VAL A 13 -11.98 7.59 -25.20
N LEU A 14 -10.73 7.19 -24.97
CA LEU A 14 -9.66 8.09 -24.53
C LEU A 14 -9.35 9.13 -25.62
N ASP A 15 -9.16 8.70 -26.86
CA ASP A 15 -8.92 9.58 -28.00
C ASP A 15 -10.07 10.58 -28.20
N GLY A 16 -11.32 10.11 -28.13
CA GLY A 16 -12.50 10.96 -28.25
C GLY A 16 -12.68 11.94 -27.09
N ALA A 17 -12.21 11.60 -25.88
CA ALA A 17 -12.20 12.52 -24.75
C ALA A 17 -11.14 13.63 -24.92
N ASP A 18 -9.99 13.30 -25.51
CA ASP A 18 -8.94 14.28 -25.82
C ASP A 18 -9.38 15.27 -26.91
N GLU A 19 -10.07 14.77 -27.94
CA GLU A 19 -10.67 15.62 -28.98
C GLU A 19 -11.78 16.53 -28.44
N ALA A 20 -12.61 16.02 -27.51
CA ALA A 20 -13.67 16.80 -26.88
C ALA A 20 -13.13 17.97 -26.05
N ASP A 21 -12.05 17.74 -25.30
CA ASP A 21 -11.39 18.78 -24.51
C ASP A 21 -10.70 19.82 -25.40
N ALA A 22 -10.08 19.39 -26.51
CA ALA A 22 -9.47 20.29 -27.49
C ALA A 22 -10.51 21.12 -28.28
N GLY A 23 -11.69 20.55 -28.52
CA GLY A 23 -12.79 21.16 -29.28
C GLY A 23 -13.77 22.01 -28.46
N GLY A 24 -13.58 22.13 -27.14
CA GLY A 24 -14.48 22.88 -26.26
C GLY A 24 -15.84 22.22 -26.03
N ALA A 25 -15.96 20.91 -26.28
CA ALA A 25 -17.14 20.13 -25.91
C ALA A 25 -17.16 19.87 -24.40
N SER A 26 -18.32 19.46 -23.86
CA SER A 26 -18.42 19.16 -22.42
C SER A 26 -17.45 18.04 -22.05
N PRO A 27 -16.48 18.27 -21.15
CA PRO A 27 -15.47 17.27 -20.80
C PRO A 27 -16.13 16.03 -20.18
N VAL A 28 -15.57 14.85 -20.46
CA VAL A 28 -15.97 13.61 -19.78
C VAL A 28 -15.66 13.77 -18.29
N ARG A 29 -16.69 13.68 -17.43
CA ARG A 29 -16.51 13.80 -15.98
C ARG A 29 -15.63 12.66 -15.45
N LEU A 30 -14.62 12.99 -14.65
CA LEU A 30 -13.64 12.02 -14.13
C LEU A 30 -14.25 10.80 -13.42
N PRO A 31 -15.32 10.93 -12.59
CA PRO A 31 -15.97 9.75 -12.00
C PRO A 31 -16.60 8.80 -13.03
N ALA A 32 -17.10 9.33 -14.15
CA ALA A 32 -17.63 8.50 -15.23
C ALA A 32 -16.49 7.76 -15.95
N LEU A 33 -15.35 8.43 -16.16
CA LEU A 33 -14.14 7.81 -16.70
C LEU A 33 -13.64 6.67 -15.82
N MET A 34 -13.64 6.85 -14.49
CA MET A 34 -13.28 5.80 -13.53
C MET A 34 -14.22 4.59 -13.55
N ARG A 35 -15.54 4.82 -13.66
CA ARG A 35 -16.51 3.72 -13.83
C ARG A 35 -16.29 2.96 -15.13
N MET A 36 -16.00 3.66 -16.22
CA MET A 36 -15.67 3.02 -17.50
C MET A 36 -14.38 2.23 -17.41
N ALA A 37 -13.31 2.80 -16.84
CA ALA A 37 -12.05 2.11 -16.62
C ALA A 37 -12.26 0.83 -15.79
N SER A 38 -13.05 0.90 -14.72
CA SER A 38 -13.41 -0.27 -13.90
C SER A 38 -14.16 -1.33 -14.70
N PHE A 39 -15.18 -0.93 -15.46
CA PHE A 39 -15.95 -1.86 -16.30
C PHE A 39 -15.07 -2.55 -17.34
N TYR A 40 -14.23 -1.79 -18.05
CA TYR A 40 -13.29 -2.37 -19.03
C TYR A 40 -12.28 -3.30 -18.37
N PHE A 41 -11.73 -2.89 -17.22
CA PHE A 41 -10.77 -3.70 -16.48
C PHE A 41 -11.38 -5.02 -16.01
N GLU A 42 -12.58 -4.98 -15.42
CA GLU A 42 -13.36 -6.17 -15.05
C GLU A 42 -13.57 -7.10 -16.24
N LYS A 43 -14.09 -6.57 -17.36
CA LYS A 43 -14.40 -7.40 -18.53
C LYS A 43 -13.16 -8.03 -19.10
N MET A 44 -12.06 -7.30 -19.21
CA MET A 44 -10.82 -7.86 -19.73
C MET A 44 -10.20 -8.90 -18.79
N LEU A 45 -10.33 -8.75 -17.46
CA LEU A 45 -9.88 -9.78 -16.51
C LEU A 45 -10.73 -11.04 -16.58
N HIS A 46 -12.05 -10.90 -16.73
CA HIS A 46 -12.94 -12.03 -16.94
C HIS A 46 -12.57 -12.79 -18.22
N TYR A 47 -12.37 -12.08 -19.33
CA TYR A 47 -11.95 -12.72 -20.58
C TYR A 47 -10.53 -13.32 -20.50
N ALA A 48 -9.62 -12.72 -19.73
CA ALA A 48 -8.28 -13.29 -19.53
C ALA A 48 -8.33 -14.69 -18.90
N GLN A 49 -9.37 -15.03 -18.13
CA GLN A 49 -9.55 -16.38 -17.58
C GLN A 49 -9.98 -17.40 -18.65
N GLU A 50 -10.60 -16.93 -19.73
CA GLU A 50 -11.14 -17.77 -20.82
C GLU A 50 -10.22 -17.80 -22.05
N GLU A 51 -9.25 -16.89 -22.15
CA GLU A 51 -8.33 -16.79 -23.29
C GLU A 51 -7.18 -17.80 -23.24
N ALA A 52 -6.71 -18.21 -24.42
CA ALA A 52 -5.52 -19.05 -24.56
C ALA A 52 -4.21 -18.36 -24.10
N GLN A 53 -4.22 -17.02 -24.00
CA GLN A 53 -3.05 -16.20 -23.62
C GLN A 53 -3.39 -15.24 -22.45
N PRO A 54 -3.64 -15.76 -21.23
CA PRO A 54 -4.06 -14.99 -20.07
C PRO A 54 -3.09 -13.85 -19.71
N ASN A 55 -1.78 -14.12 -19.79
CA ASN A 55 -0.75 -13.12 -19.48
C ASN A 55 -0.82 -11.90 -20.39
N GLN A 56 -1.08 -12.09 -21.69
CA GLN A 56 -1.15 -10.97 -22.63
C GLN A 56 -2.41 -10.13 -22.39
N ALA A 57 -3.53 -10.77 -22.06
CA ALA A 57 -4.78 -10.10 -21.73
C ALA A 57 -4.66 -9.24 -20.47
N VAL A 58 -4.09 -9.81 -19.38
CA VAL A 58 -3.84 -9.06 -18.14
C VAL A 58 -2.84 -7.92 -18.37
N ALA A 59 -1.77 -8.15 -19.13
CA ALA A 59 -0.79 -7.11 -19.44
C ALA A 59 -1.43 -5.90 -20.14
N LYS A 60 -2.29 -6.14 -21.14
CA LYS A 60 -3.03 -5.09 -21.84
C LYS A 60 -4.02 -4.39 -20.94
N SER A 61 -4.69 -5.13 -20.07
CA SER A 61 -5.64 -4.57 -19.11
C SER A 61 -4.97 -3.57 -18.17
N LEU A 62 -3.80 -3.95 -17.64
CA LEU A 62 -3.00 -3.08 -16.78
C LEU A 62 -2.45 -1.87 -17.53
N HIS A 63 -2.04 -2.05 -18.79
CA HIS A 63 -1.58 -0.95 -19.62
C HIS A 63 -2.69 0.07 -19.90
N LEU A 64 -3.88 -0.39 -20.27
CA LEU A 64 -5.03 0.48 -20.50
C LEU A 64 -5.43 1.23 -19.22
N LEU A 65 -5.45 0.55 -18.08
CA LEU A 65 -5.70 1.20 -16.79
C LEU A 65 -4.69 2.31 -16.51
N TYR A 66 -3.41 2.08 -16.81
CA TYR A 66 -2.38 3.10 -16.68
C TYR A 66 -2.65 4.32 -17.57
N LEU A 67 -3.11 4.13 -18.81
CA LEU A 67 -3.50 5.24 -19.70
C LEU A 67 -4.69 6.03 -19.13
N PHE A 68 -5.71 5.35 -18.59
CA PHE A 68 -6.79 6.02 -17.89
C PHE A 68 -6.28 6.85 -16.70
N MET A 69 -5.36 6.32 -15.90
CA MET A 69 -4.81 7.06 -14.74
C MET A 69 -3.99 8.28 -15.17
N ALA A 70 -3.17 8.15 -16.21
CA ALA A 70 -2.40 9.28 -16.74
C ALA A 70 -3.32 10.41 -17.22
N ARG A 71 -4.48 10.06 -17.80
CA ARG A 71 -5.49 11.05 -18.20
C ARG A 71 -6.20 11.69 -17.02
N VAL A 72 -6.52 10.92 -15.99
CA VAL A 72 -7.09 11.50 -14.76
C VAL A 72 -6.10 12.49 -14.15
N GLU A 73 -4.83 12.12 -14.03
CA GLU A 73 -3.77 12.97 -13.49
C GLU A 73 -3.62 14.30 -14.28
N SER A 74 -3.72 14.26 -15.61
CA SER A 74 -3.65 15.47 -16.44
C SER A 74 -4.88 16.38 -16.33
N SER A 75 -6.02 15.83 -15.90
CA SER A 75 -7.31 16.53 -15.82
C SER A 75 -7.58 17.11 -14.43
N GLY A 76 -6.75 16.77 -13.44
CA GLY A 76 -6.89 17.16 -12.04
C GLY A 76 -7.25 15.97 -11.13
N PRO A 77 -7.00 16.10 -9.82
CA PRO A 77 -7.22 15.00 -8.88
C PRO A 77 -8.71 14.69 -8.72
N LEU A 78 -9.01 13.41 -8.51
CA LEU A 78 -10.32 12.93 -8.11
C LEU A 78 -10.60 13.35 -6.66
N ASP A 79 -11.69 14.07 -6.45
CA ASP A 79 -12.20 14.55 -5.15
C ASP A 79 -13.18 13.57 -4.47
N GLU A 80 -13.58 12.52 -5.20
CA GLU A 80 -14.53 11.50 -4.75
C GLU A 80 -14.03 10.08 -5.02
N LEU A 81 -14.31 9.18 -4.06
CA LEU A 81 -14.14 7.74 -4.22
C LEU A 81 -15.36 7.17 -4.94
N SER A 82 -15.22 6.94 -6.24
CA SER A 82 -16.28 6.29 -7.03
C SER A 82 -16.28 4.77 -6.83
N GLU A 83 -17.42 4.11 -7.05
CA GLU A 83 -17.52 2.65 -7.14
C GLU A 83 -16.52 2.06 -8.16
N GLY A 84 -16.20 2.81 -9.23
CA GLY A 84 -15.20 2.40 -10.21
C GLY A 84 -13.78 2.37 -9.64
N THR A 85 -13.43 3.35 -8.81
CA THR A 85 -12.15 3.38 -8.11
C THR A 85 -12.01 2.17 -7.17
N ASP A 86 -13.07 1.87 -6.42
CA ASP A 86 -13.11 0.72 -5.52
C ASP A 86 -12.99 -0.62 -6.26
N GLY A 87 -13.74 -0.78 -7.35
CA GLY A 87 -13.68 -1.93 -8.23
C GLY A 87 -12.27 -2.18 -8.77
N ILE A 88 -11.63 -1.15 -9.32
CA ILE A 88 -10.25 -1.23 -9.83
C ILE A 88 -9.28 -1.70 -8.73
N LEU A 89 -9.35 -1.11 -7.53
CA LEU A 89 -8.47 -1.48 -6.41
C LEU A 89 -8.69 -2.93 -5.95
N ASN A 90 -9.93 -3.43 -5.97
CA ASN A 90 -10.26 -4.83 -5.70
C ASN A 90 -9.60 -5.75 -6.75
N TYR A 91 -9.79 -5.46 -8.04
CA TYR A 91 -9.22 -6.26 -9.12
C TYR A 91 -7.68 -6.28 -9.09
N LEU A 92 -7.04 -5.14 -8.80
CA LEU A 92 -5.59 -5.06 -8.66
C LEU A 92 -5.09 -5.91 -7.48
N THR A 93 -5.81 -5.89 -6.36
CA THR A 93 -5.51 -6.76 -5.19
C THR A 93 -5.55 -8.23 -5.59
N THR A 94 -6.59 -8.65 -6.31
CA THR A 94 -6.75 -10.02 -6.81
C THR A 94 -5.59 -10.43 -7.74
N ILE A 95 -5.19 -9.56 -8.66
CA ILE A 95 -4.04 -9.83 -9.55
C ILE A 95 -2.75 -9.96 -8.74
N MET A 96 -2.51 -9.02 -7.81
CA MET A 96 -1.32 -9.03 -6.95
C MET A 96 -1.26 -10.25 -6.03
N ALA A 97 -2.39 -10.82 -5.64
CA ALA A 97 -2.43 -11.99 -4.76
C ALA A 97 -2.32 -13.31 -5.52
N HIS A 98 -3.05 -13.45 -6.64
CA HIS A 98 -3.31 -14.77 -7.23
C HIS A 98 -2.76 -14.96 -8.64
N PHE A 99 -2.38 -13.89 -9.34
CA PHE A 99 -1.94 -14.05 -10.73
C PHE A 99 -0.56 -14.71 -10.78
N PRO A 100 -0.34 -15.77 -11.57
CA PRO A 100 0.88 -16.58 -11.50
C PRO A 100 2.14 -15.83 -11.97
N ASP A 101 2.00 -14.87 -12.88
CA ASP A 101 3.12 -14.11 -13.42
C ASP A 101 3.59 -12.98 -12.49
N ARG A 102 4.79 -13.12 -11.92
CA ARG A 102 5.38 -12.14 -10.98
C ARG A 102 5.56 -10.75 -11.59
N PRO A 103 6.08 -10.58 -12.83
CA PRO A 103 6.13 -9.27 -13.48
C PRO A 103 4.77 -8.56 -13.57
N LEU A 104 3.69 -9.30 -13.85
CA LEU A 104 2.33 -8.74 -13.90
C LEU A 104 1.79 -8.38 -12.51
N ARG A 105 2.08 -9.17 -11.47
CA ARG A 105 1.80 -8.77 -10.08
C ARG A 105 2.48 -7.45 -9.71
N MET A 106 3.73 -7.27 -10.13
CA MET A 106 4.46 -6.01 -9.91
C MET A 106 3.85 -4.84 -10.69
N LYS A 107 3.43 -5.05 -11.95
CA LYS A 107 2.72 -4.02 -12.72
C LYS A 107 1.38 -3.63 -12.09
N ALA A 108 0.63 -4.60 -11.55
CA ALA A 108 -0.60 -4.33 -10.82
C ALA A 108 -0.35 -3.45 -9.58
N ARG A 109 0.73 -3.71 -8.83
CA ARG A 109 1.15 -2.84 -7.73
C ARG A 109 1.41 -1.39 -8.20
N PHE A 110 2.11 -1.20 -9.30
CA PHE A 110 2.35 0.14 -9.86
C PHE A 110 1.05 0.83 -10.27
N CYS A 111 0.12 0.10 -10.89
CA CYS A 111 -1.20 0.64 -11.24
C CYS A 111 -2.00 1.04 -9.99
N MET A 112 -1.93 0.25 -8.91
CA MET A 112 -2.60 0.57 -7.65
C MET A 112 -2.09 1.88 -7.05
N LEU A 113 -0.77 2.10 -7.06
CA LEU A 113 -0.18 3.36 -6.62
C LEU A 113 -0.57 4.54 -7.53
N ALA A 114 -0.70 4.31 -8.85
CA ALA A 114 -1.18 5.34 -9.77
C ALA A 114 -2.64 5.73 -9.49
N VAL A 115 -3.51 4.75 -9.23
CA VAL A 115 -4.91 5.00 -8.81
C VAL A 115 -4.97 5.84 -7.54
N PHE A 116 -4.13 5.53 -6.54
CA PHE A 116 -4.06 6.35 -5.34
C PHE A 116 -3.59 7.78 -5.64
N ARG A 117 -2.54 7.96 -6.45
CA ARG A 117 -2.02 9.29 -6.81
C ARG A 117 -3.00 10.13 -7.60
N ALA A 118 -3.91 9.50 -8.34
CA ALA A 118 -5.00 10.18 -9.05
C ALA A 118 -6.04 10.79 -8.10
N LEU A 119 -6.09 10.39 -6.82
CA LEU A 119 -6.96 10.96 -5.80
C LEU A 119 -6.31 12.18 -5.13
N ASP A 120 -7.14 13.13 -4.72
CA ASP A 120 -6.72 14.22 -3.84
C ASP A 120 -6.18 13.67 -2.51
N GLU A 121 -5.43 14.49 -1.76
CA GLU A 121 -4.72 14.00 -0.57
C GLU A 121 -5.65 13.41 0.52
N PRO A 122 -6.80 14.04 0.88
CA PRO A 122 -7.77 13.45 1.81
C PRO A 122 -8.34 12.11 1.35
N ARG A 123 -8.80 12.00 0.09
CA ARG A 123 -9.39 10.76 -0.44
C ARG A 123 -8.34 9.69 -0.65
N ARG A 124 -7.12 10.07 -1.05
CA ARG A 124 -5.99 9.15 -1.13
C ARG A 124 -5.71 8.51 0.23
N CYS A 125 -5.65 9.32 1.29
CA CYS A 125 -5.44 8.80 2.64
C CYS A 125 -6.57 7.87 3.09
N GLU A 126 -7.82 8.27 2.87
CA GLU A 126 -9.02 7.48 3.20
C GLU A 126 -9.00 6.12 2.46
N ALA A 127 -8.76 6.14 1.15
CA ALA A 127 -8.70 4.94 0.33
C ALA A 127 -7.56 4.01 0.73
N MET A 128 -6.37 4.56 1.01
CA MET A 128 -5.23 3.73 1.44
C MET A 128 -5.51 3.07 2.80
N MET A 129 -6.12 3.79 3.76
CA MET A 129 -6.50 3.22 5.06
C MET A 129 -7.53 2.09 4.89
N ALA A 130 -8.62 2.35 4.17
CA ALA A 130 -9.65 1.34 3.91
C ALA A 130 -9.06 0.09 3.23
N ARG A 131 -8.08 0.28 2.34
CA ARG A 131 -7.40 -0.83 1.66
C ARG A 131 -6.47 -1.60 2.56
N VAL A 132 -5.75 -0.94 3.47
CA VAL A 132 -4.93 -1.62 4.49
C VAL A 132 -5.82 -2.45 5.40
N GLU A 133 -6.94 -1.90 5.86
CA GLU A 133 -7.89 -2.57 6.77
C GLU A 133 -8.58 -3.78 6.12
N ALA A 134 -8.94 -3.70 4.85
CA ALA A 134 -9.61 -4.78 4.12
C ALA A 134 -8.65 -5.84 3.54
N CYS A 135 -7.33 -5.58 3.52
CA CYS A 135 -6.38 -6.47 2.85
C CYS A 135 -6.04 -7.70 3.71
N GLN A 136 -6.36 -8.87 3.19
CA GLN A 136 -6.05 -10.18 3.80
C GLN A 136 -4.67 -10.73 3.41
N TYR A 137 -3.90 -10.01 2.60
CA TYR A 137 -2.61 -10.46 2.07
C TYR A 137 -1.46 -9.68 2.74
N PRO A 138 -0.69 -10.27 3.67
CA PRO A 138 0.33 -9.58 4.45
C PRO A 138 1.35 -8.80 3.60
N SER A 139 1.82 -9.38 2.49
CA SER A 139 2.79 -8.76 1.58
C SER A 139 2.23 -7.55 0.82
N ILE A 140 0.94 -7.59 0.46
CA ILE A 140 0.22 -6.46 -0.16
C ILE A 140 -0.01 -5.39 0.90
N ARG A 141 -0.46 -5.77 2.10
CA ARG A 141 -0.67 -4.86 3.22
C ARG A 141 0.63 -4.14 3.61
N ALA A 142 1.76 -4.85 3.69
CA ALA A 142 3.08 -4.29 3.91
C ALA A 142 3.49 -3.27 2.83
N SER A 143 3.15 -3.57 1.57
CA SER A 143 3.38 -2.66 0.44
C SER A 143 2.54 -1.38 0.54
N LEU A 144 1.28 -1.48 0.96
CA LEU A 144 0.39 -0.34 1.21
C LEU A 144 0.87 0.52 2.39
N LEU A 145 1.24 -0.12 3.50
CA LEU A 145 1.82 0.54 4.67
C LEU A 145 3.10 1.33 4.29
N SER A 146 3.97 0.72 3.49
CA SER A 146 5.18 1.38 2.98
C SER A 146 4.85 2.60 2.11
N ALA A 147 3.82 2.52 1.26
CA ALA A 147 3.37 3.66 0.47
C ALA A 147 2.78 4.78 1.35
N MET A 148 1.99 4.44 2.38
CA MET A 148 1.49 5.44 3.35
C MET A 148 2.64 6.15 4.08
N LYS A 149 3.71 5.41 4.43
CA LYS A 149 4.93 6.00 5.01
C LYS A 149 5.57 7.03 4.07
N GLU A 150 5.60 6.74 2.77
CA GLU A 150 6.16 7.67 1.77
C GLU A 150 5.33 8.96 1.66
N GLU A 151 4.01 8.86 1.66
CA GLU A 151 3.10 10.02 1.69
C GLU A 151 3.30 10.85 2.97
N MET A 152 3.37 10.18 4.13
CA MET A 152 3.67 10.83 5.42
C MET A 152 5.04 11.53 5.39
N ALA A 153 6.08 10.88 4.87
CA ALA A 153 7.41 11.47 4.75
C ALA A 153 7.43 12.68 3.80
N GLN A 154 6.65 12.65 2.72
CA GLN A 154 6.47 13.80 1.83
C GLN A 154 5.77 14.95 2.55
N ALA A 155 4.69 14.68 3.28
CA ALA A 155 3.97 15.67 4.07
C ALA A 155 4.88 16.36 5.11
N LEU A 156 5.70 15.58 5.83
CA LEU A 156 6.68 16.10 6.79
C LEU A 156 7.71 17.03 6.13
N ARG A 157 8.20 16.67 4.93
CA ARG A 157 9.15 17.52 4.19
C ARG A 157 8.51 18.83 3.73
N ARG A 158 7.25 18.81 3.30
CA ARG A 158 6.50 20.02 2.90
C ARG A 158 6.32 20.97 4.10
N GLY A 159 5.93 20.42 5.26
CA GLY A 159 5.79 21.18 6.50
C GLY A 159 7.12 21.69 7.06
N GLY A 160 8.20 20.93 6.92
CA GLY A 160 9.55 21.33 7.38
C GLY A 160 10.27 22.37 6.50
N SER A 161 9.78 22.62 5.28
CA SER A 161 10.40 23.59 4.35
C SER A 161 9.97 25.04 4.59
N HIS A 162 9.01 25.31 5.49
CA HIS A 162 8.50 26.64 5.80
C HIS A 162 9.04 27.18 7.12
N GLY A 163 10.37 27.11 7.30
CA GLY A 163 11.11 27.85 8.34
C GLY A 163 11.21 29.36 8.09
N GLY A 164 10.25 29.94 7.36
CA GLY A 164 10.16 31.35 7.04
C GLY A 164 8.74 31.82 7.29
N LYS A 165 8.59 32.73 8.26
CA LYS A 165 7.35 33.42 8.64
C LYS A 165 6.39 33.61 7.46
N SER A 166 5.26 32.91 7.49
CA SER A 166 4.07 33.35 6.75
C SER A 166 2.86 33.13 7.62
N GLU A 167 2.48 34.20 8.34
CA GLU A 167 1.11 34.38 8.80
C GLU A 167 0.24 34.55 7.55
N SER A 168 -0.39 33.49 7.06
CA SER A 168 -1.74 33.53 6.49
C SER A 168 -2.10 32.24 5.78
N THR A 169 -3.37 31.90 5.93
CA THR A 169 -4.09 30.72 5.43
C THR A 169 -3.85 29.46 6.25
N THR A 170 -4.97 28.88 6.69
CA THR A 170 -5.07 27.63 7.43
C THR A 170 -4.40 26.50 6.65
N ASP A 171 -3.11 26.28 6.88
CA ASP A 171 -2.41 25.07 6.46
C ASP A 171 -3.05 23.89 7.20
N LYS A 172 -4.03 23.27 6.54
CA LYS A 172 -4.63 22.04 7.04
C LYS A 172 -3.51 21.00 7.07
N GLU A 173 -3.20 20.55 8.27
CA GLU A 173 -2.24 19.47 8.50
C GLU A 173 -2.62 18.27 7.61
N SER A 174 -1.61 17.68 6.96
CA SER A 174 -1.83 16.56 6.04
C SER A 174 -2.60 15.43 6.73
N PRO A 175 -3.60 14.81 6.06
CA PRO A 175 -4.34 13.69 6.62
C PRO A 175 -3.44 12.49 6.95
N PHE A 176 -2.28 12.35 6.28
CA PHE A 176 -1.30 11.31 6.55
C PHE A 176 -0.54 11.51 7.88
N LEU A 177 -0.59 12.71 8.45
CA LEU A 177 -0.04 13.03 9.78
C LEU A 177 -1.09 12.91 10.89
N ALA A 178 -2.36 12.74 10.53
CA ALA A 178 -3.43 12.64 11.49
C ALA A 178 -3.40 11.29 12.25
N GLY A 179 -3.91 11.32 13.49
CA GLY A 179 -3.97 10.15 14.37
C GLY A 179 -4.58 8.87 13.74
N PRO A 180 -5.67 8.94 12.95
CA PRO A 180 -6.22 7.76 12.26
C PRO A 180 -5.22 7.11 11.30
N ALA A 181 -4.54 7.89 10.45
CA ALA A 181 -3.55 7.37 9.50
C ALA A 181 -2.36 6.73 10.23
N ILE A 182 -1.88 7.36 11.30
CA ILE A 182 -0.79 6.81 12.12
C ILE A 182 -1.22 5.49 12.79
N ARG A 183 -2.44 5.41 13.33
CA ARG A 183 -2.95 4.15 13.89
C ARG A 183 -3.07 3.06 12.83
N CYS A 184 -3.57 3.39 11.65
CA CYS A 184 -3.64 2.46 10.52
C CYS A 184 -2.24 1.95 10.14
N MET A 185 -1.25 2.84 10.05
CA MET A 185 0.14 2.51 9.73
C MET A 185 0.83 1.63 10.78
N LEU A 186 0.35 1.65 12.02
CA LEU A 186 0.90 0.86 13.12
C LEU A 186 0.00 -0.32 13.50
N SER A 187 -1.07 -0.59 12.74
CA SER A 187 -2.10 -1.57 13.09
C SER A 187 -1.56 -3.00 13.22
N ALA A 188 -0.59 -3.38 12.40
CA ALA A 188 0.03 -4.72 12.48
C ALA A 188 0.83 -4.94 13.77
N LEU A 189 1.18 -3.89 14.52
CA LEU A 189 1.85 -4.01 15.80
C LEU A 189 0.89 -4.30 16.97
N ALA A 190 -0.42 -4.20 16.74
CA ALA A 190 -1.44 -4.53 17.73
C ALA A 190 -1.92 -6.00 17.64
N LEU A 191 -1.35 -6.78 16.71
CA LEU A 191 -1.75 -8.17 16.49
C LEU A 191 -1.38 -9.07 17.67
N PRO A 192 -2.20 -10.10 17.97
CA PRO A 192 -1.82 -11.19 18.86
C PRO A 192 -0.52 -11.86 18.42
N ALA A 193 0.28 -12.36 19.37
CA ALA A 193 1.56 -13.00 19.08
C ALA A 193 1.44 -14.21 18.15
N ALA A 194 0.31 -14.91 18.18
CA ALA A 194 0.02 -16.06 17.32
C ALA A 194 -0.04 -15.71 15.82
N ASP A 195 -0.41 -14.46 15.50
CA ASP A 195 -0.63 -14.03 14.11
C ASP A 195 0.63 -13.37 13.51
N LEU A 196 1.67 -13.12 14.32
CA LEU A 196 2.88 -12.40 13.89
C LEU A 196 3.69 -13.15 12.82
N LEU A 197 3.59 -14.49 12.78
CA LEU A 197 4.26 -15.31 11.77
C LEU A 197 3.67 -15.08 10.38
N GLU A 198 2.35 -15.22 10.30
CA GLU A 198 1.59 -15.04 9.06
C GLU A 198 1.64 -13.58 8.60
N GLU A 199 1.70 -12.64 9.55
CA GLU A 199 1.69 -11.20 9.28
C GLU A 199 3.08 -10.57 9.24
N SER A 200 4.13 -11.38 9.09
CA SER A 200 5.51 -10.93 9.28
C SER A 200 5.92 -9.75 8.38
N ASP A 201 5.51 -9.75 7.11
CA ASP A 201 5.75 -8.62 6.20
C ASP A 201 5.12 -7.31 6.72
N ALA A 202 3.87 -7.37 7.18
CA ALA A 202 3.12 -6.21 7.65
C ALA A 202 3.62 -5.68 9.00
N VAL A 203 4.00 -6.60 9.90
CA VAL A 203 4.64 -6.29 11.18
C VAL A 203 5.96 -5.57 10.94
N LEU A 204 6.81 -6.10 10.05
CA LEU A 204 8.09 -5.49 9.72
C LEU A 204 7.92 -4.10 9.08
N ALA A 205 6.95 -3.93 8.19
CA ALA A 205 6.62 -2.62 7.62
C ALA A 205 6.21 -1.62 8.71
N SER A 206 5.33 -2.04 9.63
CA SER A 206 4.85 -1.19 10.73
C SER A 206 5.96 -0.85 11.74
N LEU A 207 6.87 -1.79 12.05
CA LEU A 207 8.06 -1.54 12.87
C LEU A 207 8.99 -0.51 12.22
N ASN A 208 9.19 -0.59 10.91
CA ASN A 208 9.98 0.40 10.17
C ASN A 208 9.31 1.79 10.17
N ILE A 209 7.98 1.86 10.11
CA ILE A 209 7.24 3.12 10.24
C ILE A 209 7.39 3.69 11.65
N LEU A 210 7.24 2.87 12.68
CA LEU A 210 7.45 3.28 14.06
C LEU A 210 8.86 3.84 14.27
N ARG A 211 9.89 3.12 13.78
CA ARG A 211 11.28 3.60 13.83
C ARG A 211 11.43 4.96 13.15
N TYR A 212 10.83 5.12 11.97
CA TYR A 212 10.87 6.40 11.25
C TYR A 212 10.23 7.53 12.06
N LEU A 213 9.04 7.30 12.63
CA LEU A 213 8.34 8.28 13.47
C LEU A 213 9.15 8.68 14.70
N LEU A 214 9.80 7.72 15.37
CA LEU A 214 10.66 8.00 16.53
C LEU A 214 11.88 8.85 16.15
N LEU A 215 12.53 8.54 15.01
CA LEU A 215 13.66 9.33 14.51
C LEU A 215 13.26 10.76 14.14
N VAL A 216 12.09 10.92 13.53
CA VAL A 216 11.53 12.23 13.18
C VAL A 216 11.20 13.03 14.44
N GLY A 217 10.57 12.39 15.44
CA GLY A 217 10.28 12.99 16.74
C GLY A 217 11.53 13.44 17.49
N ALA A 218 12.57 12.60 17.55
CA ALA A 218 13.84 12.93 18.20
C ALA A 218 14.56 14.12 17.55
N ARG A 219 14.34 14.36 16.26
CA ARG A 219 14.90 15.52 15.52
C ARG A 219 14.07 16.79 15.68
N GLY A 220 12.97 16.76 16.44
CA GLY A 220 12.04 17.88 16.55
C GLY A 220 11.29 18.19 15.25
N GLN A 221 11.33 17.30 14.26
CA GLN A 221 10.74 17.50 12.94
C GLN A 221 9.31 16.95 12.88
N GLY A 222 8.43 17.38 13.76
CA GLY A 222 7.01 17.00 13.66
C GLY A 222 6.25 17.22 14.96
N PRO A 223 5.00 17.70 14.90
CA PRO A 223 4.18 17.87 16.08
C PRO A 223 3.80 16.50 16.65
N GLY A 224 4.36 16.10 17.80
CA GLY A 224 3.84 15.04 18.69
C GLY A 224 3.13 13.85 18.04
N LEU A 225 3.66 13.34 16.92
CA LEU A 225 2.94 12.46 15.99
C LEU A 225 2.51 11.15 16.68
N ILE A 226 3.31 10.71 17.64
CA ILE A 226 2.94 9.63 18.55
C ILE A 226 2.59 10.24 19.90
N ARG A 227 1.32 10.08 20.30
CA ARG A 227 0.85 10.50 21.62
C ARG A 227 1.61 9.76 22.73
N PRO A 228 1.92 10.40 23.88
CA PRO A 228 2.61 9.74 24.99
C PRO A 228 1.93 8.46 25.49
N GLY A 229 0.59 8.38 25.41
CA GLY A 229 -0.17 7.17 25.74
C GLY A 229 0.15 5.99 24.81
N HIS A 230 0.29 6.24 23.51
CA HIS A 230 0.67 5.21 22.54
C HIS A 230 2.12 4.78 22.73
N LEU A 231 3.05 5.70 23.04
CA LEU A 231 4.44 5.34 23.36
C LEU A 231 4.51 4.43 24.59
N ARG A 232 3.69 4.68 25.60
CA ARG A 232 3.59 3.83 26.79
C ARG A 232 3.10 2.43 26.43
N GLU A 233 2.03 2.32 25.65
CA GLU A 233 1.49 1.03 25.20
C GLU A 233 2.49 0.25 24.35
N LEU A 234 3.16 0.93 23.42
CA LEU A 234 4.22 0.34 22.60
C LEU A 234 5.33 -0.26 23.48
N ARG A 235 5.76 0.48 24.51
CA ARG A 235 6.83 0.05 25.42
C ARG A 235 6.38 -1.07 26.36
N SER A 236 5.16 -1.02 26.89
CA SER A 236 4.72 -1.96 27.93
C SER A 236 4.08 -3.24 27.39
N ARG A 237 3.58 -3.23 26.15
CA ARG A 237 2.78 -4.34 25.60
C ARG A 237 3.28 -4.82 24.24
N THR A 238 3.38 -3.92 23.26
CA THR A 238 3.71 -4.30 21.88
C THR A 238 5.14 -4.82 21.75
N VAL A 239 6.14 -4.05 22.19
CA VAL A 239 7.56 -4.46 22.10
C VAL A 239 7.80 -5.80 22.81
N PRO A 240 7.37 -6.00 24.07
CA PRO A 240 7.51 -7.29 24.74
C PRO A 240 6.83 -8.47 24.01
N SER A 241 5.67 -8.23 23.38
CA SER A 241 4.95 -9.29 22.64
C SER A 241 5.73 -9.74 21.41
N ILE A 242 6.30 -8.79 20.66
CA ILE A 242 7.14 -9.09 19.51
C ILE A 242 8.43 -9.79 19.95
N GLU A 243 9.06 -9.36 21.06
CA GLU A 243 10.24 -10.04 21.61
C GLU A 243 9.95 -11.48 22.04
N ALA A 244 8.80 -11.73 22.67
CA ALA A 244 8.37 -13.07 23.05
C ALA A 244 8.24 -13.96 21.80
N PHE A 245 7.54 -13.47 20.78
CA PHE A 245 7.39 -14.17 19.51
C PHE A 245 8.73 -14.50 18.83
N LEU A 246 9.66 -13.54 18.75
CA LEU A 246 10.96 -13.76 18.12
C LEU A 246 11.77 -14.82 18.87
N ARG A 247 11.72 -14.83 20.22
CA ARG A 247 12.37 -15.87 21.04
C ARG A 247 11.75 -17.25 20.82
N ASP A 248 10.42 -17.32 20.81
CA ASP A 248 9.70 -18.59 20.61
C ASP A 248 10.01 -19.17 19.21
N PHE A 249 10.05 -18.32 18.18
CA PHE A 249 10.40 -18.72 16.82
C PHE A 249 11.85 -19.21 16.72
N GLN A 250 12.81 -18.51 17.33
CA GLN A 250 14.20 -18.94 17.39
C GLN A 250 14.33 -20.32 18.06
N SER A 251 13.65 -20.52 19.21
CA SER A 251 13.66 -21.79 19.93
C SER A 251 13.10 -22.95 19.09
N GLN A 252 11.96 -22.74 18.43
CA GLN A 252 11.34 -23.75 17.57
C GLN A 252 12.25 -24.15 16.40
N ARG A 253 12.95 -23.18 15.82
CA ARG A 253 13.90 -23.44 14.73
C ARG A 253 15.12 -24.22 15.20
N GLU A 254 15.69 -23.87 16.36
CA GLU A 254 16.81 -24.62 16.93
C GLU A 254 16.43 -26.08 17.23
N GLU A 255 15.17 -26.35 17.59
CA GLU A 255 14.65 -27.70 17.77
C GLU A 255 14.48 -28.44 16.44
N GLN A 256 14.00 -27.78 15.38
CA GLN A 256 13.89 -28.37 14.04
C GLN A 256 15.24 -28.68 13.41
N ASP A 257 16.23 -27.78 13.54
CA ASP A 257 17.60 -27.98 13.05
C ASP A 257 18.26 -29.19 13.75
N LYS A 258 17.93 -29.44 15.02
CA LYS A 258 18.38 -30.62 15.78
C LYS A 258 17.64 -31.91 15.38
N ALA A 259 16.41 -31.80 14.90
CA ALA A 259 15.57 -32.94 14.51
C ALA A 259 15.85 -33.48 13.09
N GLY A 260 16.66 -32.79 12.28
CA GLY A 260 17.15 -33.29 10.99
C GLY A 260 16.08 -33.45 9.90
N GLY A 261 14.97 -32.70 9.98
CA GLY A 261 13.90 -32.75 8.98
C GLY A 261 14.33 -32.07 7.68
N GLY A 262 14.43 -32.84 6.58
CA GLY A 262 14.63 -32.28 5.24
C GLY A 262 13.36 -31.56 4.75
N MET A 263 13.49 -30.29 4.40
CA MET A 263 12.42 -29.48 3.80
C MET A 263 12.39 -29.68 2.27
N GLY A 264 11.20 -29.63 1.66
CA GLY A 264 11.07 -29.58 0.19
C GLY A 264 11.44 -28.20 -0.36
N GLU A 265 11.76 -28.09 -1.66
CA GLU A 265 12.20 -26.84 -2.29
C GLU A 265 11.26 -25.64 -2.07
N GLY A 266 9.94 -25.85 -2.01
CA GLY A 266 8.96 -24.79 -1.72
C GLY A 266 8.94 -24.34 -0.26
N ASP A 267 9.24 -25.25 0.67
CA ASP A 267 9.34 -24.96 2.10
C ASP A 267 10.66 -24.20 2.40
N GLU A 268 11.72 -24.44 1.62
CA GLU A 268 12.99 -23.74 1.77
C GLU A 268 12.91 -22.24 1.42
N GLU A 269 12.16 -21.85 0.39
CA GLU A 269 12.01 -20.44 0.01
C GLU A 269 11.13 -19.67 1.00
N TRP A 270 10.02 -20.28 1.45
CA TRP A 270 9.16 -19.71 2.49
C TRP A 270 9.91 -19.60 3.83
N SER A 271 10.65 -20.63 4.22
CA SER A 271 11.51 -20.64 5.41
C SER A 271 12.61 -19.58 5.34
N LYS A 272 13.25 -19.38 4.17
CA LYS A 272 14.23 -18.29 3.98
C LYS A 272 13.61 -16.91 4.09
N HIS A 273 12.45 -16.66 3.47
CA HIS A 273 11.78 -15.36 3.53
C HIS A 273 11.39 -15.02 4.96
N LEU A 274 10.80 -15.99 5.66
CA LEU A 274 10.40 -15.85 7.06
C LEU A 274 11.60 -15.59 7.97
N LEU A 275 12.70 -16.34 7.78
CA LEU A 275 13.94 -16.12 8.52
C LEU A 275 14.50 -14.70 8.29
N MET A 276 14.54 -14.24 7.05
CA MET A 276 15.01 -12.89 6.73
C MET A 276 14.14 -11.83 7.40
N ASN A 277 12.82 -12.00 7.39
CA ASN A 277 11.90 -11.10 8.07
C ASN A 277 12.13 -11.07 9.58
N THR A 278 12.26 -12.23 10.23
CA THR A 278 12.52 -12.34 11.67
C THR A 278 13.83 -11.64 12.06
N LEU A 279 14.92 -11.87 11.32
CA LEU A 279 16.20 -11.20 11.56
C LEU A 279 16.11 -9.67 11.38
N GLN A 280 15.36 -9.22 10.37
CA GLN A 280 15.11 -7.79 10.16
C GLN A 280 14.25 -7.19 11.27
N MET A 281 13.25 -7.91 11.76
CA MET A 281 12.44 -7.48 12.91
C MET A 281 13.29 -7.32 14.16
N GLU A 282 14.14 -8.29 14.49
CA GLU A 282 15.07 -8.21 15.63
C GLU A 282 15.93 -6.94 15.57
N HIS A 283 16.53 -6.69 14.41
CA HIS A 283 17.36 -5.52 14.19
C HIS A 283 16.56 -4.22 14.36
N VAL A 284 15.40 -4.10 13.71
CA VAL A 284 14.57 -2.89 13.78
C VAL A 284 14.02 -2.69 15.20
N LEU A 285 13.64 -3.76 15.89
CA LEU A 285 13.12 -3.72 17.25
C LEU A 285 14.18 -3.23 18.24
N SER A 286 15.44 -3.65 18.08
CA SER A 286 16.57 -3.11 18.86
C SER A 286 16.66 -1.59 18.73
N LEU A 287 16.60 -1.08 17.49
CA LEU A 287 16.68 0.37 17.22
C LEU A 287 15.46 1.14 17.76
N VAL A 288 14.27 0.53 17.74
CA VAL A 288 13.05 1.09 18.35
C VAL A 288 13.23 1.19 19.87
N LYS A 289 13.77 0.15 20.53
CA LYS A 289 14.03 0.16 21.98
C LYS A 289 15.03 1.23 22.39
N GLU A 290 16.12 1.37 21.63
CA GLU A 290 17.09 2.45 21.85
C GLU A 290 16.42 3.83 21.77
N SER A 291 15.57 4.04 20.76
CA SER A 291 14.85 5.29 20.56
C SER A 291 13.79 5.57 21.64
N LEU A 292 13.18 4.53 22.21
CA LEU A 292 12.21 4.65 23.32
C LEU A 292 12.86 4.84 24.71
N SER A 293 14.18 4.70 24.80
CA SER A 293 14.95 4.83 26.04
C SER A 293 15.60 6.21 26.20
N GLN A 294 15.56 7.04 25.15
CA GLN A 294 15.99 8.45 25.14
C GLN A 294 14.85 9.36 25.57
#